data_AF-A0A8B7U728-F1
#
_entry.id   AF-A0A8B7U728-F1
#
_cell.length_a   1.000
_cell.length_b   1.000
_cell.length_c   1.000
_cell.angle_alpha   90.00
_cell.angle_beta   90.00
_cell.angle_gamma   90.00
#
_symmetry.space_group_name_H-M   'P 1'
#
loop_
_entity.id
_entity.type
_entity.pdbx_description
1 polymer ?
#
loop_
_entity_poly.entity_id
_entity_poly.type
_entity_poly.pdbx_seq_one_letter_code
_entity_poly.pdbx_strand_id
1 'polypeptide(L)'
;MLVGDFITAAARVLSTDTLAAPRSEALTILGSLVCFPNTFQEIPLLRSVLEVNEVISGTEDVKNYLINILLKNATEEPNECARCIAICSLGVWICEELVQCTCHPQVKEAINVIGVTLKFPNKIVAQVACDVLQLLVSYWEKLQMFETALPRKMAEVSPFPIMLIHKQLLNLQPSQTIRCLILHFTE
;
A
#
# COMPACT_ATOMS: atom_id res chain seq x y z
N MET A 1 11.82 -13.75 18.76
CA MET A 1 10.60 -13.25 18.11
C MET A 1 10.98 -12.74 16.74
N LEU A 2 10.50 -13.44 15.72
CA LEU A 2 10.71 -13.08 14.32
C LEU A 2 9.63 -12.09 13.87
N VAL A 3 9.87 -11.34 12.79
CA VAL A 3 8.90 -10.43 12.16
C VAL A 3 7.55 -11.14 11.89
N GLY A 4 7.60 -12.42 11.49
CA GLY A 4 6.41 -13.24 11.28
C GLY A 4 5.53 -13.39 12.53
N ASP A 5 6.12 -13.51 13.73
CA ASP A 5 5.36 -13.67 14.98
C ASP A 5 4.51 -12.43 15.27
N PHE A 6 5.07 -11.23 15.04
CA PHE A 6 4.35 -9.97 15.20
C PHE A 6 3.22 -9.82 14.18
N ILE A 7 3.46 -10.23 12.92
CA ILE A 7 2.44 -10.19 11.87
C ILE A 7 1.29 -11.12 12.23
N THR A 8 1.57 -12.38 12.61
CA THR A 8 0.55 -13.34 13.01
C THR A 8 -0.22 -12.89 14.26
N ALA A 9 0.47 -12.31 15.25
CA ALA A 9 -0.19 -11.80 16.45
C ALA A 9 -1.15 -10.63 16.14
N ALA A 10 -0.71 -9.65 15.34
CA ALA A 10 -1.56 -8.54 14.92
C ALA A 10 -2.73 -9.01 14.04
N ALA A 11 -2.50 -9.96 13.13
CA ALA A 11 -3.54 -10.56 12.31
C ALA A 11 -4.64 -11.23 13.15
N ARG A 12 -4.27 -11.92 14.24
CA ARG A 12 -5.24 -12.51 15.18
C ARG A 12 -6.09 -11.44 15.86
N VAL A 13 -5.50 -10.32 16.30
CA VAL A 13 -6.26 -9.19 16.86
C VAL A 13 -7.26 -8.64 15.85
N LEU A 14 -6.83 -8.44 14.60
CA LEU A 14 -7.67 -7.91 13.52
C LEU A 14 -8.75 -8.88 13.03
N SER A 15 -8.60 -10.18 13.30
CA SER A 15 -9.59 -11.21 12.98
C SER A 15 -10.67 -11.39 14.04
N THR A 16 -10.58 -10.68 15.17
CA THR A 16 -11.61 -10.74 16.21
C THR A 16 -12.83 -9.91 15.81
N ASP A 17 -14.03 -10.43 16.10
CA ASP A 17 -15.31 -9.76 15.80
C ASP A 17 -15.63 -8.60 16.75
N THR A 18 -14.82 -8.41 17.80
CA THR A 18 -15.05 -7.39 18.82
C THR A 18 -14.41 -6.06 18.44
N LEU A 19 -15.21 -4.99 18.42
CA LEU A 19 -14.71 -3.62 18.26
C LEU A 19 -13.91 -3.13 19.48
N ALA A 20 -13.92 -3.88 20.60
CA ALA A 20 -13.07 -3.59 21.75
C ALA A 20 -11.62 -4.07 21.57
N ALA A 21 -11.33 -4.81 20.49
CA ALA A 21 -9.96 -5.19 20.17
C ALA A 21 -9.10 -3.96 19.82
N PRO A 22 -7.81 -3.97 20.16
CA PRO A 22 -6.87 -2.87 19.84
C PRO A 22 -6.46 -2.91 18.36
N ARG A 23 -7.40 -2.64 17.46
CA ARG A 23 -7.24 -2.77 16.00
C ARG A 23 -6.27 -1.72 15.43
N SER A 24 -6.34 -0.49 15.94
CA SER A 24 -5.45 0.61 15.53
C SER A 24 -3.98 0.31 15.90
N GLU A 25 -3.76 -0.24 17.09
CA GLU A 25 -2.44 -0.63 17.57
C GLU A 25 -1.89 -1.80 16.77
N ALA A 26 -2.73 -2.81 16.49
CA ALA A 26 -2.35 -3.93 15.63
C ALA A 26 -1.93 -3.46 14.23
N LEU A 27 -2.69 -2.56 13.61
CA LEU A 27 -2.33 -2.00 12.29
C LEU A 27 -1.12 -1.08 12.35
N THR A 28 -0.88 -0.40 13.46
CA THR A 28 0.34 0.41 13.66
C THR A 28 1.58 -0.47 13.71
N ILE A 29 1.50 -1.61 14.41
CA ILE A 29 2.56 -2.62 14.42
C ILE A 29 2.81 -3.13 12.99
N LEU A 30 1.76 -3.55 12.27
CA LEU A 30 1.90 -4.01 10.89
C LEU A 30 2.50 -2.93 9.98
N GLY A 31 2.03 -1.68 10.11
CA GLY A 31 2.53 -0.52 9.38
C GLY A 31 4.02 -0.25 9.62
N SER A 32 4.51 -0.44 10.84
CA SER A 32 5.94 -0.31 11.15
C SER A 32 6.82 -1.38 10.51
N LEU A 33 6.23 -2.52 10.11
CA LEU A 33 6.93 -3.67 9.56
C LEU A 33 6.92 -3.70 8.02
N VAL A 34 6.18 -2.82 7.34
CA VAL A 34 5.98 -2.93 5.88
C VAL A 34 7.24 -2.84 5.04
N CYS A 35 8.27 -2.13 5.51
CA CYS A 35 9.56 -2.03 4.81
C CYS A 35 10.50 -3.20 5.13
N PHE A 36 10.28 -3.93 6.23
CA PHE A 36 11.22 -4.94 6.73
C PHE A 36 11.49 -6.07 5.72
N PRO A 37 10.50 -6.61 4.99
CA PRO A 37 10.76 -7.65 3.99
C PRO A 37 11.71 -7.21 2.88
N ASN A 38 11.77 -5.91 2.55
CA ASN A 38 12.70 -5.36 1.56
C ASN A 38 14.04 -4.96 2.18
N THR A 39 14.04 -4.37 3.38
CA THR A 39 15.26 -3.93 4.07
C THR A 39 16.13 -5.10 4.53
N PHE A 40 15.50 -6.25 4.86
CA PHE A 40 16.17 -7.37 5.48
C PHE A 40 15.98 -8.68 4.70
N GLN A 41 16.31 -8.66 3.41
CA GLN A 41 16.23 -9.83 2.52
C GLN A 41 17.07 -11.04 3.01
N GLU A 42 18.06 -10.82 3.88
CA GLU A 42 18.96 -11.85 4.41
C GLU A 42 18.71 -12.23 5.88
N ILE A 43 17.53 -12.01 6.48
CA ILE A 43 17.29 -12.59 7.81
C ILE A 43 17.22 -14.12 7.66
N PRO A 44 18.13 -14.89 8.29
CA PRO A 44 18.03 -16.34 8.27
C PRO A 44 16.72 -16.73 8.95
N LEU A 45 15.77 -17.25 8.18
CA LEU A 45 14.56 -17.85 8.70
C LEU A 45 14.97 -19.09 9.49
N LEU A 46 15.16 -18.94 10.80
CA LEU A 46 15.31 -20.09 11.70
C LEU A 46 13.96 -20.81 11.75
N ARG A 47 13.81 -21.79 10.86
CA ARG A 47 12.68 -22.71 10.76
C ARG A 47 12.50 -23.36 12.13
N SER A 48 11.54 -22.91 12.92
CA SER A 48 11.23 -23.56 14.19
C SER A 48 10.75 -24.98 13.87
N VAL A 49 11.52 -25.97 14.30
CA VAL A 49 11.10 -27.37 14.31
C VAL A 49 10.03 -27.52 15.36
N LEU A 50 8.77 -27.23 15.01
CA LEU A 50 7.60 -27.75 15.70
C LEU A 50 6.50 -27.96 14.65
N GLU A 51 6.21 -29.25 14.45
CA GLU A 51 5.14 -29.75 13.60
C GLU A 51 3.79 -29.17 14.03
N VAL A 52 3.08 -28.55 13.08
CA VAL A 52 1.68 -28.82 12.68
C VAL A 52 1.19 -27.64 11.82
N ASN A 53 0.97 -27.95 10.54
CA ASN A 53 0.13 -27.27 9.53
C ASN A 53 0.29 -25.75 9.31
N GLU A 54 1.30 -25.36 8.54
CA GLU A 54 1.18 -24.84 7.16
C GLU A 54 2.54 -24.26 6.77
N VAL A 55 3.07 -24.72 5.65
CA VAL A 55 4.42 -24.42 5.18
C VAL A 55 4.45 -22.97 4.67
N ILE A 56 4.94 -22.03 5.47
CA ILE A 56 5.29 -20.67 5.02
C ILE A 56 6.72 -20.74 4.47
N SER A 57 6.86 -20.62 3.16
CA SER A 57 8.09 -20.72 2.39
C SER A 57 8.65 -19.31 2.08
N GLY A 58 9.53 -18.81 2.93
CA GLY A 58 10.41 -17.69 2.55
C GLY A 58 9.87 -16.28 2.84
N THR A 59 10.75 -15.30 2.61
CA THR A 59 10.51 -13.86 2.84
C THR A 59 9.41 -13.29 1.92
N GLU A 60 9.27 -13.84 0.72
CA GLU A 60 8.21 -13.52 -0.25
C GLU A 60 6.80 -13.81 0.32
N ASP A 61 6.65 -14.94 1.03
CA ASP A 61 5.37 -15.33 1.64
C ASP A 61 4.99 -14.40 2.79
N VAL A 62 5.97 -13.94 3.58
CA VAL A 62 5.75 -13.01 4.69
C VAL A 62 5.33 -11.64 4.18
N LYS A 63 5.96 -11.15 3.10
CA LYS A 63 5.59 -9.89 2.46
C LYS A 63 4.15 -9.94 1.95
N ASN A 64 3.82 -10.95 1.13
CA ASN A 64 2.47 -11.13 0.59
C ASN A 64 1.42 -11.22 1.71
N TYR A 65 1.72 -11.98 2.76
CA TYR A 65 0.81 -12.11 3.90
C TYR A 65 0.55 -10.77 4.60
N LEU A 66 1.60 -9.97 4.86
CA LEU A 66 1.49 -8.64 5.44
C LEU A 66 0.62 -7.70 4.58
N ILE A 67 0.89 -7.65 3.26
CA ILE A 67 0.16 -6.77 2.34
C ILE A 67 -1.30 -7.17 2.21
N ASN A 68 -1.61 -8.48 2.18
CA ASN A 68 -2.98 -8.97 2.15
C ASN A 68 -3.77 -8.55 3.40
N ILE A 69 -3.15 -8.56 4.59
CA ILE A 69 -3.81 -8.06 5.80
C ILE A 69 -4.10 -6.56 5.67
N LEU A 70 -3.14 -5.76 5.19
CA LEU A 70 -3.32 -4.32 5.03
C LEU A 70 -4.38 -3.97 3.97
N LEU A 71 -4.38 -4.64 2.83
CA LEU A 71 -5.40 -4.47 1.77
C LEU A 71 -6.81 -4.78 2.29
N LYS A 72 -6.96 -5.91 3.00
CA LYS A 72 -8.23 -6.28 3.63
C LYS A 72 -8.70 -5.19 4.60
N ASN A 73 -7.84 -4.73 5.50
CA ASN A 73 -8.23 -3.73 6.50
C ASN A 73 -8.42 -2.33 5.89
N ALA A 74 -7.68 -1.94 4.86
CA ALA A 74 -7.94 -0.68 4.15
C ALA A 74 -9.35 -0.63 3.53
N THR A 75 -9.89 -1.80 3.17
CA THR A 75 -11.19 -1.94 2.50
C THR A 75 -12.33 -2.20 3.48
N GLU A 76 -12.17 -3.15 4.40
CA GLU A 76 -13.25 -3.72 5.20
C GLU A 76 -13.29 -3.21 6.65
N GLU A 77 -12.22 -2.58 7.15
CA GLU A 77 -12.08 -2.25 8.57
C GLU A 77 -13.20 -1.31 9.07
N PRO A 78 -14.02 -1.70 10.06
CA PRO A 78 -15.11 -0.86 10.54
C PRO A 78 -14.63 0.40 11.28
N ASN A 79 -13.47 0.34 11.96
CA ASN A 79 -12.93 1.49 12.68
C ASN A 79 -12.19 2.45 11.74
N GLU A 80 -12.65 3.69 11.65
CA GLU A 80 -12.12 4.69 10.72
C GLU A 80 -10.65 5.02 10.96
N CYS A 81 -10.22 5.09 12.22
CA CYS A 81 -8.84 5.35 12.59
C CYS A 81 -7.94 4.18 12.18
N ALA A 82 -8.35 2.95 12.50
CA ALA A 82 -7.68 1.73 12.08
C ALA A 82 -7.57 1.65 10.54
N ARG A 83 -8.66 1.96 9.82
CA ARG A 83 -8.66 2.01 8.35
C ARG A 83 -7.66 3.03 7.80
N CYS A 84 -7.62 4.24 8.37
CA CYS A 84 -6.64 5.27 7.99
C CYS A 84 -5.20 4.78 8.18
N ILE A 85 -4.91 4.08 9.28
CA ILE A 85 -3.59 3.50 9.53
C ILE A 85 -3.24 2.46 8.45
N ALA A 86 -4.19 1.60 8.06
CA ALA A 86 -3.98 0.64 6.98
C ALA A 86 -3.67 1.33 5.63
N ILE A 87 -4.43 2.37 5.28
CA ILE A 87 -4.24 3.17 4.06
C ILE A 87 -2.85 3.85 4.06
N CYS A 88 -2.48 4.50 5.16
CA CYS A 88 -1.16 5.10 5.31
C CYS A 88 -0.03 4.07 5.18
N SER A 89 -0.22 2.90 5.78
CA SER A 89 0.77 1.80 5.74
C SER A 89 0.98 1.28 4.32
N LEU A 90 -0.10 1.16 3.53
CA LEU A 90 0.01 0.83 2.09
C LEU A 90 0.75 1.92 1.32
N GLY A 91 0.52 3.20 1.63
CA GLY A 91 1.26 4.31 1.04
C GLY A 91 2.78 4.20 1.26
N VAL A 92 3.19 3.97 2.51
CA VAL A 92 4.60 3.77 2.87
C VAL A 92 5.20 2.55 2.16
N TRP A 93 4.47 1.44 2.13
CA TRP A 93 4.92 0.23 1.43
C TRP A 93 5.12 0.47 -0.07
N ILE A 94 4.18 1.15 -0.74
CA ILE A 94 4.33 1.49 -2.16
C ILE A 94 5.56 2.39 -2.37
N CYS A 95 5.76 3.41 -1.54
CA CYS A 95 6.97 4.24 -1.61
C CYS A 95 8.25 3.40 -1.51
N GLU A 96 8.29 2.41 -0.61
CA GLU A 96 9.43 1.50 -0.47
C GLU A 96 9.64 0.65 -1.73
N GLU A 97 8.58 0.04 -2.27
CA GLU A 97 8.65 -0.75 -3.51
C GLU A 97 9.16 0.08 -4.71
N LEU A 98 8.76 1.36 -4.77
CA LEU A 98 9.23 2.30 -5.79
C LEU A 98 10.70 2.71 -5.59
N VAL A 99 11.18 2.78 -4.35
CA VAL A 99 12.59 3.09 -4.04
C VAL A 99 13.49 1.89 -4.32
N GLN A 100 13.03 0.69 -3.99
CA GLN A 100 13.80 -0.56 -4.13
C GLN A 100 13.68 -1.20 -5.51
N CYS A 101 12.74 -0.73 -6.35
CA CYS A 101 12.50 -1.26 -7.69
C CYS A 101 12.19 -2.78 -7.71
N THR A 102 11.50 -3.27 -6.68
CA THR A 102 11.22 -4.70 -6.45
C THR A 102 10.03 -5.25 -7.24
N CYS A 103 9.24 -4.38 -7.90
CA CYS A 103 8.18 -4.77 -8.83
C CYS A 103 7.09 -5.70 -8.27
N HIS A 104 6.69 -5.53 -7.00
CA HIS A 104 5.66 -6.39 -6.41
C HIS A 104 4.31 -6.30 -7.14
N PRO A 105 3.66 -7.44 -7.47
CA PRO A 105 2.45 -7.47 -8.30
C PRO A 105 1.25 -6.73 -7.69
N GLN A 106 1.17 -6.67 -6.36
CA GLN A 106 0.05 -6.03 -5.65
C GLN A 106 0.15 -4.49 -5.54
N VAL A 107 1.21 -3.86 -6.04
CA VAL A 107 1.33 -2.37 -6.00
C VAL A 107 0.15 -1.72 -6.73
N LYS A 108 -0.26 -2.26 -7.88
CA LYS A 108 -1.41 -1.77 -8.64
C LYS A 108 -2.71 -1.90 -7.83
N GLU A 109 -2.90 -3.02 -7.15
CA GLU A 109 -4.07 -3.27 -6.31
C GLU A 109 -4.14 -2.28 -5.15
N ALA A 110 -3.03 -2.05 -4.46
CA ALA A 110 -2.96 -1.10 -3.35
C ALA A 110 -3.26 0.34 -3.79
N ILE A 111 -2.74 0.78 -4.93
CA ILE A 111 -3.07 2.10 -5.50
C ILE A 111 -4.57 2.20 -5.81
N ASN A 112 -5.16 1.14 -6.38
CA ASN A 112 -6.59 1.10 -6.66
C ASN A 112 -7.43 1.17 -5.38
N VAL A 113 -7.05 0.43 -4.32
CA VAL A 113 -7.72 0.51 -3.00
C VAL A 113 -7.68 1.93 -2.47
N ILE A 114 -6.52 2.59 -2.48
CA ILE A 114 -6.39 4.00 -2.05
C ILE A 114 -7.26 4.92 -2.92
N GLY A 115 -7.30 4.70 -4.23
CA GLY A 115 -8.11 5.48 -5.18
C GLY A 115 -9.61 5.36 -4.94
N VAL A 116 -10.13 4.17 -4.66
CA VAL A 116 -11.56 3.98 -4.32
C VAL A 116 -11.91 4.58 -2.96
N THR A 117 -10.96 4.63 -2.01
CA THR A 117 -11.16 5.26 -0.69
C THR A 117 -11.51 6.75 -0.79
N LEU A 118 -11.08 7.45 -1.83
CA LEU A 118 -11.45 8.86 -2.05
C LEU A 118 -12.95 9.09 -2.18
N LYS A 119 -13.71 8.06 -2.55
CA LYS A 119 -15.17 8.11 -2.69
C LYS A 119 -15.91 7.84 -1.39
N PHE A 120 -15.19 7.64 -0.28
CA PHE A 120 -15.82 7.30 1.00
C PHE A 120 -16.62 8.49 1.54
N PRO A 121 -17.77 8.24 2.19
CA PRO A 121 -18.58 9.30 2.78
C PRO A 121 -17.86 9.98 3.96
N ASN A 122 -16.97 9.25 4.63
CA ASN A 122 -16.15 9.82 5.70
C ASN A 122 -15.04 10.71 5.11
N LYS A 123 -15.12 12.01 5.39
CA LYS A 123 -14.19 13.02 4.86
C LYS A 123 -12.76 12.86 5.40
N ILE A 124 -12.57 12.36 6.62
CA ILE A 124 -11.24 12.13 7.19
C ILE A 124 -10.55 10.98 6.46
N VAL A 125 -11.26 9.87 6.26
CA VAL A 125 -10.73 8.70 5.53
C VAL A 125 -10.41 9.06 4.07
N ALA A 126 -11.29 9.83 3.40
CA ALA A 126 -11.04 10.31 2.05
C ALA A 126 -9.84 11.29 1.99
N GLN A 127 -9.68 12.16 3.00
CA GLN A 127 -8.53 13.06 3.09
C GLN A 127 -7.22 12.29 3.25
N VAL A 128 -7.19 11.26 4.10
CA VAL A 128 -5.99 10.42 4.27
C VAL A 128 -5.59 9.75 2.96
N ALA A 129 -6.55 9.20 2.21
CA ALA A 129 -6.27 8.62 0.89
C ALA A 129 -5.73 9.67 -0.10
N CYS A 130 -6.26 10.89 -0.05
CA CYS A 130 -5.78 12.03 -0.81
C CYS A 130 -4.31 12.37 -0.47
N ASP A 131 -3.97 12.45 0.81
CA ASP A 131 -2.63 12.78 1.28
C ASP A 131 -1.63 11.69 0.88
N VAL A 132 -2.03 10.41 0.96
CA VAL A 132 -1.21 9.28 0.50
C VAL A 132 -0.97 9.36 -1.01
N LEU A 133 -1.99 9.66 -1.83
CA LEU A 133 -1.76 9.81 -3.27
C LEU A 133 -0.85 11.00 -3.59
N GLN A 134 -0.97 12.11 -2.87
CA GLN A 134 -0.04 13.24 -3.02
C GLN A 134 1.40 12.84 -2.69
N LEU A 135 1.59 12.04 -1.63
CA LEU A 135 2.89 11.46 -1.32
C LEU A 135 3.40 10.62 -2.50
N LEU A 136 2.59 9.71 -3.05
CA LEU A 136 3.02 8.87 -4.18
C LEU A 136 3.39 9.68 -5.43
N VAL A 137 2.69 10.78 -5.70
CA VAL A 137 3.02 11.70 -6.80
C VAL A 137 4.37 12.38 -6.60
N SER A 138 4.78 12.66 -5.36
CA SER A 138 6.14 13.17 -5.12
C SER A 138 7.24 12.15 -5.47
N TYR A 139 6.88 10.87 -5.57
CA TYR A 139 7.74 9.78 -6.04
C TYR A 139 7.55 9.47 -7.54
N TRP A 140 6.79 10.30 -8.28
CA TRP A 140 6.36 10.04 -9.66
C TRP A 140 7.50 9.79 -10.65
N GLU A 141 8.63 10.50 -10.55
CA GLU A 141 9.79 10.26 -11.42
C GLU A 141 10.30 8.81 -11.33
N LYS A 142 10.13 8.16 -10.17
CA LYS A 142 10.44 6.73 -9.98
C LYS A 142 9.29 5.81 -10.41
N LEU A 143 8.03 6.25 -10.31
CA LEU A 143 6.86 5.53 -10.86
C LEU A 143 6.94 5.36 -12.38
N GLN A 144 7.42 6.37 -13.11
CA GLN A 144 7.56 6.28 -14.58
C GLN A 144 8.47 5.12 -15.03
N MET A 145 9.45 4.73 -14.21
CA MET A 145 10.31 3.59 -14.53
C MET A 145 9.56 2.25 -14.47
N PHE A 146 8.62 2.09 -13.54
CA PHE A 146 7.74 0.92 -13.43
C PHE A 146 6.74 0.81 -14.58
N GLU A 147 6.32 1.94 -15.15
CA GLU A 147 5.30 2.02 -16.20
C GLU A 147 5.77 1.39 -17.53
N THR A 148 7.08 1.34 -17.78
CA THR A 148 7.65 0.74 -19.00
C THR A 148 7.45 -0.78 -19.12
N ALA A 149 7.03 -1.46 -18.04
CA ALA A 149 6.72 -2.89 -18.02
C ALA A 149 5.22 -3.22 -18.23
N LEU A 150 4.32 -2.22 -18.30
CA LEU A 150 2.92 -2.46 -18.63
C LEU A 150 2.72 -2.63 -20.15
N PRO A 151 1.85 -3.55 -20.62
CA PRO A 151 1.70 -3.82 -22.04
C PRO A 151 1.16 -2.60 -22.79
N ARG A 152 2.05 -1.95 -23.55
CA ARG A 152 1.98 -1.12 -24.79
C ARG A 152 0.64 -0.73 -25.47
N LYS A 153 -0.52 -0.78 -24.82
CA LYS A 153 -1.79 -0.28 -25.37
C LYS A 153 -2.08 1.19 -25.04
N MET A 154 -1.25 1.83 -24.22
CA MET A 154 -1.41 3.23 -23.81
C MET A 154 -0.34 4.17 -24.41
N ALA A 155 0.63 3.63 -25.17
CA ALA A 155 1.79 4.38 -25.67
C ALA A 155 1.56 5.16 -26.98
N GLU A 156 0.30 5.39 -27.39
CA GLU A 156 -0.01 6.15 -28.62
C GLU A 156 -0.38 7.62 -28.39
N VAL A 157 -0.37 8.12 -27.15
CA VAL A 157 -0.62 9.56 -26.88
C VAL A 157 0.65 10.23 -26.38
N SER A 158 1.47 10.66 -27.36
CA SER A 158 2.58 11.64 -27.40
C SER A 158 3.14 12.26 -26.08
N PRO A 159 4.46 12.53 -25.94
CA PRO A 159 5.11 12.94 -24.69
C PRO A 159 4.83 14.40 -24.22
N PHE A 160 4.02 15.16 -24.95
CA PHE A 160 3.82 16.59 -24.71
C PHE A 160 2.81 16.96 -23.60
N PRO A 161 1.75 16.17 -23.31
CA PRO A 161 0.84 16.48 -22.21
C PRO A 161 1.47 16.25 -20.83
N ILE A 162 2.42 15.33 -20.67
CA ILE A 162 2.86 14.88 -19.33
C ILE A 162 3.70 15.94 -18.61
N MET A 163 4.60 16.65 -19.31
CA MET A 163 5.31 17.80 -18.73
C MET A 163 4.37 19.00 -18.48
N LEU A 164 3.33 19.17 -19.31
CA LEU A 164 2.32 20.21 -19.11
C LEU A 164 1.43 19.90 -17.91
N ILE A 165 1.08 18.62 -17.72
CA ILE A 165 0.38 18.09 -16.56
C ILE A 165 1.25 18.28 -15.32
N HIS A 166 2.52 17.88 -15.29
CA HIS A 166 3.40 18.13 -14.14
C HIS A 166 3.49 19.62 -13.74
N LYS A 167 3.56 20.52 -14.74
CA LYS A 167 3.60 21.97 -14.50
C LYS A 167 2.24 22.58 -14.15
N GLN A 168 1.13 21.99 -14.59
CA GLN A 168 -0.22 22.35 -14.17
C GLN A 168 -0.56 21.78 -12.79
N LEU A 169 -0.14 20.55 -12.45
CA LEU A 169 -0.34 19.89 -11.16
C LEU A 169 0.34 20.66 -10.02
N LEU A 170 1.47 21.32 -10.28
CA LEU A 170 2.11 22.25 -9.34
C LEU A 170 1.32 23.57 -9.12
N ASN A 171 0.41 23.94 -10.03
CA ASN A 171 -0.40 25.16 -9.97
C ASN A 171 -1.88 24.90 -9.68
N LEU A 172 -2.31 23.64 -9.67
CA LEU A 172 -3.69 23.24 -9.43
C LEU A 172 -3.93 23.07 -7.93
N GLN A 173 -5.14 23.44 -7.48
CA GLN A 173 -5.57 23.16 -6.12
C GLN A 173 -5.55 21.63 -5.90
N PRO A 174 -5.23 21.13 -4.69
CA PRO A 174 -5.05 19.70 -4.40
C PRO A 174 -6.17 18.80 -4.96
N SER A 175 -7.41 19.30 -4.97
CA SER A 175 -8.60 18.61 -5.49
C SER A 175 -8.58 18.29 -6.99
N GLN A 176 -7.87 19.08 -7.81
CA GLN A 176 -7.83 18.91 -9.26
C GLN A 176 -6.68 17.98 -9.69
N THR A 177 -5.56 18.04 -8.98
CA THR A 177 -4.41 17.14 -9.17
C THR A 177 -4.80 15.68 -8.94
N ILE A 178 -5.54 15.42 -7.87
CA ILE A 178 -6.08 14.11 -7.53
C ILE A 178 -7.03 13.59 -8.61
N ARG A 179 -7.84 14.46 -9.22
CA ARG A 179 -8.81 14.09 -10.24
C ARG A 179 -8.16 13.62 -11.54
N CYS A 180 -7.04 14.23 -11.94
CA CYS A 180 -6.25 13.78 -13.11
C CYS A 180 -5.55 12.45 -12.86
N LEU A 181 -5.04 12.21 -11.65
CA LEU A 181 -4.39 10.95 -11.31
C LEU A 181 -5.38 9.79 -11.22
N ILE A 182 -6.55 10.00 -10.60
CA ILE A 182 -7.63 8.99 -10.60
C ILE A 182 -7.96 8.58 -12.04
N LEU A 183 -8.20 9.53 -12.93
CA LEU A 183 -8.53 9.23 -14.34
C LEU A 183 -7.44 8.45 -15.06
N HIS A 184 -6.17 8.65 -14.72
CA HIS A 184 -5.04 7.94 -15.32
C HIS A 184 -4.84 6.51 -14.78
N PHE A 185 -5.31 6.22 -13.56
CA PHE A 185 -5.16 4.90 -12.91
C PHE A 185 -6.43 4.04 -12.94
N THR A 186 -7.60 4.62 -13.27
CA THR A 186 -8.90 3.91 -13.29
C THR A 186 -9.43 3.52 -14.68
N GLU A 187 -8.64 3.68 -15.74
CA GLU A 187 -8.95 3.15 -17.10
C GLU A 187 -8.15 1.87 -17.42
#